data_AF-A0A7J4QJS5-F1
#
_entry.id   AF-A0A7J4QJS5-F1
#
_cell.length_a   1.000
_cell.length_b   1.000
_cell.length_c   1.000
_cell.angle_alpha   90.00
_cell.angle_beta   90.00
_cell.angle_gamma   90.00
#
_symmetry.space_group_name_H-M   'P 1'
#
loop_
_entity.id
_entity.type
_entity.pdbx_description
1 polymer ?
#
loop_
_entity_poly.entity_id
_entity_poly.type
_entity_poly.pdbx_seq_one_letter_code
_entity_poly.pdbx_strand_id
1 'polypeptide(L)' 'MDEEEASEPTFTTSTGPVRVITAASLFDGHDAAINVMRRLVQSAGAEVIHLGHDRS' A
#
# COMPACT_ATOMS: atom_id res chain seq x y z
N MET A 1 10.18 -31.96 -10.05
CA MET A 1 8.92 -31.46 -9.47
C MET A 1 9.29 -30.11 -8.92
N ASP A 2 9.34 -29.15 -9.83
CA ASP A 2 9.89 -27.82 -9.58
C ASP A 2 8.90 -27.06 -8.70
N GLU A 3 9.31 -26.81 -7.46
CA GLU A 3 8.60 -25.93 -6.54
C GLU A 3 8.77 -24.50 -7.07
N GLU A 4 7.75 -23.97 -7.74
CA GLU A 4 7.62 -22.53 -7.97
C GLU A 4 7.50 -21.86 -6.60
N GLU A 5 8.63 -21.40 -6.04
CA GLU A 5 8.63 -20.40 -4.98
C GLU A 5 7.93 -19.15 -5.52
N ALA A 6 6.67 -18.96 -5.11
CA ALA A 6 5.95 -17.72 -5.34
C ALA A 6 6.73 -16.60 -4.65
N SER A 7 7.48 -15.82 -5.43
CA SER A 7 8.22 -14.68 -4.92
C SER A 7 7.25 -13.70 -4.29
N GLU A 8 7.45 -13.39 -3.01
CA GLU A 8 6.59 -12.45 -2.30
C GLU A 8 6.63 -11.09 -3.02
N PRO A 9 5.47 -10.44 -3.23
CA PRO A 9 5.41 -9.18 -3.96
C PRO A 9 6.24 -8.13 -3.20
N THR A 10 7.38 -7.78 -3.78
CA THR A 10 8.33 -6.82 -3.20
C THR A 10 8.38 -5.59 -4.10
N PHE A 11 8.13 -4.41 -3.51
CA PHE A 11 8.22 -3.18 -4.27
C PHE A 11 9.68 -2.80 -4.51
N THR A 12 10.05 -2.60 -5.78
CA THR A 12 11.39 -2.20 -6.20
C THR A 12 11.34 -0.87 -6.95
N THR A 13 12.31 0.01 -6.70
CA THR A 13 12.54 1.21 -7.52
C THR A 13 14.00 1.25 -7.95
N SER A 14 14.28 1.95 -9.05
CA SER A 14 15.66 2.19 -9.50
C SER A 14 16.44 3.14 -8.57
N THR A 15 15.76 3.90 -7.70
CA THR A 15 16.37 5.00 -6.94
C THR A 15 15.74 5.11 -5.56
N GLY A 16 16.16 4.23 -4.64
CA GLY A 16 15.84 4.33 -3.21
C GLY A 16 14.54 3.63 -2.77
N PRO A 17 14.11 3.87 -1.52
CA PRO A 17 12.94 3.21 -0.95
C PRO A 17 11.65 3.64 -1.65
N VAL A 18 10.71 2.70 -1.80
CA VAL A 18 9.42 2.93 -2.42
C VAL A 18 8.57 3.76 -1.46
N ARG A 19 8.03 4.89 -1.93
CA ARG A 19 7.12 5.74 -1.14
C ARG A 19 5.75 5.81 -1.81
N VAL A 20 4.71 5.51 -1.05
CA VAL A 20 3.32 5.47 -1.53
C VAL A 20 2.48 6.45 -0.72
N ILE A 21 1.77 7.34 -1.41
CA ILE A 21 0.78 8.23 -0.80
C ILE A 21 -0.60 7.59 -0.99
N THR A 22 -1.35 7.44 0.10
CA THR A 22 -2.72 6.91 0.08
C THR A 22 -3.69 7.98 0.56
N ALA A 23 -4.76 8.22 -0.19
CA ALA A 23 -5.84 9.14 0.16
C ALA A 23 -7.18 8.52 -0.25
N ALA A 24 -8.24 8.79 0.50
CA ALA A 24 -9.58 8.48 0.04
C ALA A 24 -10.02 9.53 -0.99
N SER A 25 -10.94 9.16 -1.87
CA SER A 25 -11.56 10.12 -2.78
C SER A 25 -12.45 11.10 -2.00
N LEU A 26 -12.74 12.27 -2.58
CA LEU A 26 -13.63 13.25 -1.97
C LEU A 26 -15.02 12.62 -1.74
N PHE A 27 -15.52 12.68 -0.50
CA PHE A 27 -16.73 11.99 -0.02
C PHE A 27 -16.70 10.45 -0.01
N ASP A 28 -15.53 9.83 -0.09
CA ASP A 28 -15.39 8.39 0.10
C ASP A 28 -15.20 8.06 1.58
N GLY A 29 -16.28 7.65 2.23
CA GLY A 29 -16.30 7.27 3.65
C GLY A 29 -15.73 5.88 3.95
N HIS A 30 -15.21 5.16 2.95
CA HIS A 30 -14.77 3.78 3.10
C HIS A 30 -13.28 3.69 3.47
N ASP A 31 -12.97 4.12 4.69
CA ASP A 31 -11.63 4.03 5.29
C ASP A 31 -11.15 2.57 5.48
N ALA A 32 -12.08 1.61 5.51
CA ALA A 32 -11.78 0.19 5.69
C ALA A 32 -10.90 -0.38 4.56
N ALA A 33 -11.24 -0.09 3.31
CA ALA A 33 -10.50 -0.61 2.16
C ALA A 33 -9.08 -0.02 2.10
N ILE A 34 -8.96 1.28 2.32
CA ILE A 34 -7.65 1.95 2.29
C ILE A 34 -6.76 1.54 3.48
N ASN A 35 -7.36 1.23 4.62
CA ASN A 35 -6.68 0.66 5.78
C ASN A 35 -6.12 -0.75 5.55
N VAL A 36 -6.77 -1.57 4.74
CA VAL A 36 -6.26 -2.89 4.34
C VAL A 36 -5.15 -2.73 3.31
N MET A 37 -5.37 -1.93 2.27
CA MET A 37 -4.37 -1.68 1.22
C MET A 37 -3.06 -1.14 1.79
N ARG A 38 -3.11 -0.12 2.67
CA ARG A 38 -1.88 0.45 3.24
C ARG A 38 -1.08 -0.58 4.05
N ARG A 39 -1.73 -1.54 4.71
CA ARG A 39 -1.05 -2.60 5.49
C ARG A 39 -0.34 -3.59 4.57
N LEU A 40 -0.98 -3.99 3.48
CA LEU A 40 -0.37 -4.85 2.47
C LEU A 40 0.84 -4.17 1.82
N VAL A 41 0.70 -2.89 1.47
CA VAL A 41 1.78 -2.11 0.87
C VAL A 41 2.96 -1.94 1.83
N GLN A 42 2.69 -1.68 3.11
CA GLN A 42 3.71 -1.65 4.15
C GLN A 42 4.40 -3.00 4.34
N SER A 43 3.65 -4.11 4.36
CA SER A 43 4.22 -5.46 4.52
C SER A 43 5.16 -5.86 3.37
N ALA A 44 4.92 -5.31 2.18
CA ALA A 44 5.76 -5.51 1.00
C ALA A 44 6.95 -4.54 0.91
N GLY A 45 7.24 -3.79 1.98
CA GLY A 45 8.47 -3.00 2.14
C GLY A 45 8.39 -1.53 1.69
N ALA A 46 7.21 -1.01 1.39
CA ALA A 46 7.04 0.39 1.00
C ALA A 46 6.70 1.32 2.18
N GLU A 47 7.25 2.54 2.16
CA GLU A 47 6.92 3.62 3.08
C GLU A 47 5.56 4.21 2.69
N VAL A 48 4.55 4.09 3.56
CA VAL A 48 3.19 4.59 3.26
C VAL A 48 2.87 5.84 4.06
N ILE A 49 2.51 6.91 3.35
CA ILE A 49 1.98 8.17 3.89
C ILE A 49 0.46 8.19 3.63
N HIS A 50 -0.35 8.16 4.68
CA HIS A 50 -1.81 8.20 4.55
C HIS A 50 -2.34 9.60 4.87
N LEU A 51 -3.02 10.22 3.90
CA LEU A 51 -3.59 11.56 4.03
C LEU A 51 -4.97 11.57 4.70
N GLY A 52 -5.55 10.41 4.97
CA GLY A 52 -6.88 10.29 5.57
C GLY A 52 -8.00 10.25 4.53
N HIS A 53 -9.22 10.22 5.04
CA HIS A 53 -10.46 10.49 4.32
C HIS A 53 -11.02 11.82 4.82
N ASP A 54 -11.83 12.48 3.99
CA ASP A 54 -12.51 13.71 4.40
C ASP A 54 -13.32 13.38 5.66
N ARG A 55 -12.92 13.97 6.78
CA ARG A 55 -13.63 13.80 8.04
C ARG A 55 -14.80 14.77 7.92
N SER A 56 -16.00 14.22 7.71
CA SER A 56 -17.26 14.99 7.60
C SER A 56 -17.34 16.16 8.56
#